data_AF-A0A2N9MBG6-F1
#
_entry.id   AF-A0A2N9MBG6-F1
#
_cell.length_a   1.000
_cell.length_b   1.000
_cell.length_c   1.000
_cell.angle_alpha   90.00
_cell.angle_beta   90.00
_cell.angle_gamma   90.00
#
_symmetry.space_group_name_H-M   'P 1'
#
loop_
_entity.id
_entity.type
_entity.pdbx_description
1 polymer ?
#
loop_
_entity_poly.entity_id
_entity_poly.type
_entity_poly.pdbx_seq_one_letter_code
_entity_poly.pdbx_strand_id
1 'polypeptide(L)' 'MYKEILIYLIVAASSLFLMTFVVHMLVGGLVSPQTEQILTIALCTLVACLIGAMAWDVARRRRRK' A
#
# COMPACT_ATOMS: atom_id res chain seq x y z
N MET A 1 2.02 -22.31 2.06
CA MET A 1 2.48 -21.34 1.05
C MET A 1 1.36 -20.61 0.31
N TYR A 2 0.58 -21.24 -0.58
CA TYR A 2 -0.43 -20.50 -1.39
C TYR A 2 -1.53 -19.80 -0.56
N LYS A 3 -2.03 -20.45 0.51
CA LYS A 3 -3.00 -19.82 1.44
C LYS A 3 -2.43 -18.58 2.14
N GLU A 4 -1.17 -18.62 2.58
CA GLU A 4 -0.53 -17.49 3.26
C GLU A 4 -0.31 -16.32 2.30
N ILE A 5 0.07 -16.60 1.05
CA ILE A 5 0.23 -15.59 0.00
C ILE A 5 -1.10 -14.90 -0.29
N LEU A 6 -2.21 -15.66 -0.35
CA LEU A 6 -3.56 -15.09 -0.51
C LEU A 6 -3.91 -14.13 0.62
N ILE A 7 -3.62 -14.51 1.88
CA ILE A 7 -3.88 -13.64 3.03
C ILE A 7 -3.04 -12.36 2.94
N TYR A 8 -1.75 -12.46 2.60
CA TYR A 8 -0.90 -11.28 2.45
C TYR A 8 -1.34 -10.37 1.30
N LEU A 9 -1.82 -10.95 0.19
CA LEU A 9 -2.35 -10.18 -0.93
C LEU A 9 -3.61 -9.40 -0.53
N ILE A 10 -4.52 -10.06 0.20
CA ILE A 10 -5.76 -9.43 0.70
C ILE A 10 -5.41 -8.29 1.65
N VAL A 11 -4.51 -8.53 2.61
CA VAL A 11 -4.06 -7.51 3.56
C VAL A 11 -3.42 -6.34 2.83
N ALA A 12 -2.53 -6.59 1.87
CA ALA A 12 -1.91 -5.54 1.06
C ALA A 12 -2.93 -4.69 0.30
N ALA A 13 -3.93 -5.34 -0.33
CA ALA A 13 -4.99 -4.65 -1.05
C ALA A 13 -5.87 -3.81 -0.10
N SER A 14 -6.27 -4.37 1.05
CA SER A 14 -7.03 -3.66 2.07
C SER A 14 -6.26 -2.47 2.62
N SER A 15 -4.96 -2.61 2.89
CA SER A 15 -4.11 -1.50 3.33
C SER A 15 -4.02 -0.38 2.29
N LEU A 16 -3.93 -0.71 1.01
CA LEU A 16 -3.91 0.28 -0.07
C LEU A 16 -5.23 1.07 -0.16
N PHE A 17 -6.36 0.36 -0.03
CA PHE A 17 -7.68 0.98 0.01
C PHE A 17 -7.86 1.89 1.22
N LEU A 18 -7.47 1.42 2.41
CA LEU A 18 -7.51 2.23 3.63
C LEU A 18 -6.67 3.49 3.50
N MET A 19 -5.49 3.42 2.86
CA MET A 19 -4.65 4.59 2.65
C MET A 19 -5.33 5.66 1.80
N THR A 20 -6.03 5.26 0.75
CA THR A 20 -6.85 6.18 -0.08
C THR A 20 -7.90 6.89 0.76
N PHE A 21 -8.63 6.14 1.60
CA PHE A 21 -9.63 6.73 2.51
C PHE A 21 -9.02 7.67 3.54
N VAL A 22 -7.86 7.32 4.09
CA VAL A 22 -7.13 8.17 5.05
C VAL A 22 -6.74 9.48 4.40
N VAL A 23 -6.21 9.45 3.17
CA VAL A 23 -5.85 10.68 2.44
C VAL A 23 -7.10 11.52 2.17
N HIS A 24 -8.19 10.91 1.71
CA HIS A 24 -9.43 11.62 1.48
C HIS A 24 -10.04 12.21 2.76
N MET A 25 -9.92 11.54 3.91
CA MET A 25 -10.44 12.05 5.18
C MET A 25 -9.55 13.12 5.81
N LEU A 26 -8.22 13.01 5.65
CA LEU A 26 -7.25 13.93 6.22
C LEU A 26 -7.11 15.22 5.40
N VAL A 27 -7.16 15.09 4.08
CA VAL A 27 -6.90 16.18 3.11
C VAL A 27 -8.21 16.67 2.46
N GLY A 28 -9.28 15.88 2.57
CA GLY A 28 -10.60 16.19 2.03
C GLY A 28 -11.12 17.54 2.49
N GLY A 29 -11.32 18.43 1.52
CA GLY A 29 -11.80 19.79 1.77
C GLY A 29 -10.74 20.76 2.32
N LEU A 30 -9.52 20.30 2.59
CA LEU A 30 -8.40 21.14 3.04
C LEU A 30 -7.51 21.62 1.88
N VAL A 31 -7.55 20.93 0.75
CA VAL A 31 -6.71 21.20 -0.43
C VAL A 31 -7.53 21.09 -1.72
N SER A 32 -7.01 21.64 -2.82
CA SER A 32 -7.66 21.54 -4.13
C SER A 32 -7.84 20.07 -4.58
N PRO A 33 -8.90 19.75 -5.35
CA PRO A 33 -9.18 18.38 -5.79
C PRO A 33 -8.02 17.73 -6.57
N GLN A 34 -7.29 18.56 -7.32
CA GLN A 34 -6.14 18.13 -8.11
C GLN A 34 -4.99 17.69 -7.20
N THR A 35 -4.73 18.44 -6.14
CA THR A 35 -3.67 18.11 -5.17
C THR A 35 -4.01 16.87 -4.37
N GLU A 36 -5.29 16.68 -4.00
CA GLU A 36 -5.75 15.49 -3.29
C GLU A 36 -5.54 14.21 -4.12
N GLN A 37 -5.85 14.24 -5.42
CA GLN A 37 -5.57 13.11 -6.32
C GLN A 37 -4.07 12.83 -6.44
N ILE A 38 -3.25 13.87 -6.62
CA ILE A 38 -1.79 13.70 -6.73
C ILE A 38 -1.22 13.07 -5.45
N LEU A 39 -1.64 13.56 -4.27
CA LEU A 39 -1.21 13.00 -2.99
C LEU A 39 -1.63 11.54 -2.84
N THR A 40 -2.87 11.23 -3.19
CA THR A 40 -3.40 9.86 -3.12
C THR A 40 -2.60 8.92 -4.00
N ILE A 41 -2.33 9.30 -5.25
CA ILE A 41 -1.54 8.49 -6.19
C ILE A 41 -0.09 8.33 -5.69
N ALA A 42 0.54 9.42 -5.22
CA ALA A 42 1.89 9.39 -4.69
C ALA A 42 2.01 8.49 -3.46
N LEU A 43 1.05 8.56 -2.53
CA LEU A 43 1.05 7.72 -1.32
C LEU A 43 0.75 6.26 -1.65
N CYS A 44 -0.25 5.97 -2.49
CA CYS A 44 -0.56 4.61 -2.90
C CYS A 44 0.61 3.95 -3.64
N THR A 45 1.29 4.67 -4.54
CA THR A 45 2.48 4.13 -5.24
C THR A 45 3.64 3.87 -4.28
N LEU A 46 3.86 4.77 -3.30
CA LEU A 46 4.88 4.58 -2.28
C LEU A 46 4.59 3.37 -1.38
N VAL A 47 3.35 3.22 -0.92
CA VAL A 47 2.92 2.07 -0.11
C VAL A 47 3.07 0.76 -0.90
N ALA A 48 2.67 0.75 -2.18
CA ALA A 48 2.84 -0.42 -3.03
C ALA A 48 4.31 -0.81 -3.19
N CYS A 49 5.22 0.17 -3.37
CA CYS A 49 6.66 -0.09 -3.44
C CYS A 49 7.20 -0.68 -2.13
N LEU A 50 6.79 -0.14 -0.98
CA LEU A 50 7.22 -0.65 0.34
C LEU A 50 6.75 -2.08 0.59
N ILE A 51 5.48 -2.39 0.29
CA ILE A 51 4.93 -3.74 0.41
C ILE A 51 5.69 -4.70 -0.51
N GLY A 52 5.98 -4.29 -1.76
CA GLY A 52 6.77 -5.08 -2.70
C GLY A 52 8.20 -5.34 -2.20
N ALA A 53 8.87 -4.31 -1.67
CA ALA A 53 10.20 -4.43 -1.09
C ALA A 53 10.22 -5.36 0.14
N MET A 54 9.21 -5.25 1.01
CA MET A 54 9.05 -6.16 2.15
C MET A 54 8.79 -7.60 1.70
N ALA A 55 7.93 -7.81 0.71
CA ALA A 55 7.66 -9.14 0.16
C ALA A 55 8.93 -9.77 -0.43
N TRP A 56 9.74 -8.96 -1.14
CA TRP A 56 11.04 -9.38 -1.66
C TRP A 56 12.03 -9.72 -0.55
N ASP A 57 12.12 -8.90 0.49
CA ASP A 57 13.00 -9.15 1.64
C ASP A 57 12.62 -10.45 2.35
N VAL A 58 11.33 -10.70 2.58
CA VAL A 58 10.84 -11.96 3.15
C VAL A 58 11.19 -13.15 2.26
N ALA A 59 10.97 -13.05 0.94
CA ALA A 59 11.33 -14.11 0.00
C ALA A 59 12.84 -14.39 -0.01
N ARG A 60 13.67 -13.33 0.03
CA ARG A 60 15.13 -13.43 0.10
C ARG A 60 15.60 -14.08 1.39
N ARG A 61 15.03 -13.72 2.54
CA ARG A 61 15.34 -14.33 3.84
C ARG A 61 14.95 -15.80 3.89
N ARG A 62 13.81 -16.18 3.29
CA ARG A 62 13.38 -17.58 3.19
C ARG A 62 14.29 -18.44 2.31
N ARG A 63 15.00 -17.87 1.32
CA ARG A 63 15.98 -18.59 0.48
C ARG A 63 17.36 -18.76 1.12
N ARG A 64 17.68 -18.00 2.17
CA ARG A 64 18.95 -18.10 2.90
C ARG A 64 18.90 -19.07 4.10
N LYS A 65 17.70 -19.50 4.49
CA LYS A 65 17.50 -20.68 5.34
C LYS A 65 17.39 -21.91 4.45
#